data_AF-A0A1I0ND25-F1
#
_entry.id   AF-A0A1I0ND25-F1
#
_cell.length_a   1.000
_cell.length_b   1.000
_cell.length_c   1.000
_cell.angle_alpha   90.00
_cell.angle_beta   90.00
_cell.angle_gamma   90.00
#
_symmetry.space_group_name_H-M   'P 1'
#
loop_
_entity.id
_entity.type
_entity.pdbx_description
1 polymer ?
#
loop_
_entity_poly.entity_id
_entity_poly.type
_entity_poly.pdbx_seq_one_letter_code
_entity_poly.pdbx_strand_id
1 'polypeptide(L)'
;MTTYTLERSARASGVAAVVVSFAGILAAVASAPWFSWTANDLSDLGVAGGLTAGLFNYSLVAAGVLALPFAWWLAATATSRFGVLTAAGFAVTGACMAGVGLFPSDTDLHYPVAVGTYLGLTYTLALDASDAAVAGSARRALAGIWGALGHVTMWLVWGVVGFAAGVSGLALPEVGGSLLLAAWVVATARGRSQASGRRAGGNPER
;
A
#
# COMPACT_ATOMS: atom_id res chain seq x y z
N MET A 1 -18.60 -18.32 -16.01
CA MET A 1 -18.21 -17.52 -14.82
C MET A 1 -17.92 -16.11 -15.32
N THR A 2 -18.83 -15.18 -15.07
CA THR A 2 -18.94 -13.91 -15.80
C THR A 2 -17.92 -12.90 -15.28
N THR A 3 -17.39 -12.03 -16.13
CA THR A 3 -16.35 -11.01 -15.83
C THR A 3 -16.55 -10.27 -14.49
N TYR A 4 -17.80 -10.07 -14.09
CA TYR A 4 -18.19 -9.51 -12.80
C TYR A 4 -17.62 -10.25 -11.57
N THR A 5 -17.62 -11.59 -11.58
CA THR A 5 -17.06 -12.38 -10.48
C THR A 5 -15.55 -12.20 -10.38
N LEU A 6 -14.85 -12.09 -11.52
CA LEU A 6 -13.40 -11.87 -11.58
C LEU A 6 -13.03 -10.48 -11.04
N GLU A 7 -13.74 -9.42 -11.47
CA GLU A 7 -13.53 -8.06 -10.96
C GLU A 7 -13.78 -7.97 -9.44
N ARG A 8 -14.83 -8.64 -8.95
CA ARG A 8 -15.14 -8.66 -7.51
C ARG A 8 -14.03 -9.32 -6.71
N SER A 9 -13.51 -10.46 -7.17
CA SER A 9 -12.41 -11.17 -6.53
C SER A 9 -11.11 -10.37 -6.57
N ALA A 10 -10.79 -9.76 -7.72
CA ALA A 10 -9.62 -8.91 -7.89
C ALA A 10 -9.65 -7.68 -6.98
N ARG A 11 -10.82 -7.04 -6.83
CA ARG A 11 -11.02 -5.94 -5.89
C ARG A 11 -10.86 -6.40 -4.43
N ALA A 12 -11.37 -7.58 -4.09
CA ALA A 12 -11.25 -8.15 -2.75
C ALA A 12 -9.80 -8.53 -2.41
N SER A 13 -8.98 -8.88 -3.40
CA SER A 13 -7.58 -9.25 -3.17
C SER A 13 -6.75 -8.10 -2.59
N GLY A 14 -7.03 -6.84 -2.94
CA GLY A 14 -6.37 -5.69 -2.34
C GLY A 14 -6.68 -5.56 -0.84
N VAL A 15 -7.94 -5.75 -0.44
CA VAL A 15 -8.33 -5.75 0.98
C VAL A 15 -7.72 -6.95 1.70
N ALA A 16 -7.68 -8.12 1.06
CA ALA A 16 -7.01 -9.29 1.60
C ALA A 16 -5.49 -9.05 1.78
N ALA A 17 -4.83 -8.37 0.84
CA ALA A 17 -3.42 -8.00 0.96
C ALA A 17 -3.16 -7.16 2.22
N VAL A 18 -4.00 -6.16 2.48
CA VAL A 18 -3.93 -5.34 3.72
C VAL A 18 -4.10 -6.18 4.96
N VAL A 19 -5.11 -7.07 4.99
CA VAL A 19 -5.35 -7.92 6.17
C VAL A 19 -4.18 -8.87 6.41
N VAL A 20 -3.65 -9.49 5.36
CA VAL A 20 -2.53 -10.44 5.45
C VAL A 20 -1.26 -9.75 5.93
N SER A 21 -0.90 -8.59 5.36
CA SER A 21 0.32 -7.89 5.79
C SER A 21 0.23 -7.40 7.23
N PHE A 22 -0.86 -6.74 7.63
CA PHE A 22 -1.01 -6.27 9.01
C PHE A 22 -1.12 -7.41 10.01
N ALA A 23 -1.84 -8.50 9.69
CA ALA A 23 -1.91 -9.66 10.57
C ALA A 23 -0.53 -10.29 10.77
N GLY A 24 0.26 -10.42 9.70
CA GLY A 24 1.62 -10.95 9.79
C GLY A 24 2.58 -10.05 10.58
N ILE A 25 2.57 -8.74 10.30
CA ILE A 25 3.38 -7.75 11.04
C ILE A 25 3.03 -7.77 12.53
N LEU A 26 1.74 -7.69 12.89
CA LEU A 26 1.32 -7.66 14.29
C LEU A 26 1.59 -8.99 15.00
N ALA A 27 1.43 -10.12 14.30
CA ALA A 27 1.79 -11.42 14.85
C ALA A 27 3.31 -11.55 15.05
N ALA A 28 4.12 -11.03 14.13
CA ALA A 28 5.58 -10.99 14.27
C ALA A 28 5.98 -10.14 15.48
N VAL A 29 5.43 -8.94 15.63
CA VAL A 29 5.63 -8.07 16.82
C VAL A 29 5.22 -8.80 18.10
N ALA A 30 4.05 -9.43 18.13
CA ALA A 30 3.57 -10.18 19.30
C ALA A 30 4.47 -11.38 19.66
N SER A 31 5.16 -11.96 18.67
CA SER A 31 6.12 -13.05 18.87
C SER A 31 7.51 -12.59 19.27
N ALA A 32 7.77 -11.28 19.31
CA ALA A 32 9.07 -10.67 19.54
C ALA A 32 9.08 -9.80 20.81
N PRO A 33 9.27 -10.39 22.02
CA PRO A 33 9.29 -9.62 23.27
C PRO A 33 10.37 -8.54 23.36
N TRP A 34 11.40 -8.64 22.51
CA TRP A 34 12.50 -7.69 22.40
C TRP A 34 12.16 -6.47 21.54
N PHE A 35 11.07 -6.53 20.76
CA PHE A 35 10.72 -5.47 19.82
C PHE A 35 10.28 -4.20 20.54
N SER A 36 10.88 -3.08 20.14
CA SER A 36 10.55 -1.75 20.62
C SER A 36 10.17 -0.84 19.45
N TRP A 37 8.97 -0.26 19.51
CA TRP A 37 8.45 0.65 18.49
C TRP A 37 9.33 1.88 18.24
N THR A 38 10.17 2.27 19.20
CA THR A 38 11.03 3.46 19.09
C THR A 38 12.50 3.13 18.84
N ALA A 39 12.90 1.87 19.05
CA ALA A 39 14.30 1.46 18.89
C ALA A 39 14.54 0.56 17.69
N ASN A 40 13.50 -0.11 17.18
CA ASN A 40 13.58 -1.06 16.08
C ASN A 40 12.90 -0.55 14.81
N ASP A 41 13.36 -1.12 13.70
CA ASP A 41 12.67 -1.07 12.42
C ASP A 41 11.67 -2.24 12.37
N LEU A 42 10.57 -2.13 11.61
CA LEU A 42 9.70 -3.29 11.41
C LEU A 42 10.47 -4.43 10.73
N SER A 43 11.41 -4.10 9.85
CA SER A 43 12.23 -5.07 9.13
C SER A 43 13.17 -5.87 10.03
N ASP A 44 13.49 -5.41 11.25
CA ASP A 44 14.24 -6.19 12.23
C ASP A 44 13.53 -7.52 12.56
N LEU A 45 12.19 -7.54 12.49
CA LEU A 45 11.40 -8.76 12.66
C LEU A 45 11.75 -9.80 11.58
N GLY A 46 12.09 -9.35 10.37
CA GLY A 46 12.42 -10.18 9.22
C GLY A 46 13.75 -10.92 9.32
N VAL A 47 14.66 -10.49 10.20
CA VAL A 47 15.96 -11.13 10.44
C VAL A 47 16.02 -11.93 11.74
N ALA A 48 14.97 -11.88 12.56
CA ALA A 48 14.90 -12.54 13.87
C ALA A 48 14.95 -14.08 13.83
N GLY A 49 14.88 -14.68 12.64
CA GLY A 49 14.79 -16.12 12.42
C GLY A 49 13.47 -16.73 12.91
N GLY A 50 13.34 -18.04 12.72
CA GLY A 50 12.22 -18.84 13.24
C GLY A 50 10.83 -18.30 12.88
N LEU A 51 9.92 -18.33 13.87
CA LEU A 51 8.53 -17.92 13.69
C LEU A 51 8.39 -16.42 13.37
N THR A 52 9.11 -15.56 14.08
CA THR A 52 9.00 -14.10 13.93
C THR A 52 9.34 -13.66 12.51
N ALA A 53 10.48 -14.10 11.97
CA ALA A 53 10.87 -13.80 10.60
C ALA A 53 9.89 -14.39 9.59
N GLY A 54 9.41 -15.62 9.80
CA GLY A 54 8.42 -16.24 8.92
C GLY A 54 7.10 -15.45 8.87
N LEU A 55 6.59 -15.01 10.02
CA LEU A 55 5.36 -14.22 10.11
C LEU A 55 5.50 -12.87 9.38
N PHE A 56 6.61 -12.17 9.57
CA PHE A 56 6.86 -10.90 8.91
C PHE A 56 7.06 -11.11 7.39
N ASN A 57 8.09 -11.86 7.01
CA ASN A 57 8.53 -11.99 5.62
C ASN A 57 7.46 -12.60 4.70
N TYR A 58 6.89 -13.75 5.07
CA TYR A 58 5.93 -14.42 4.19
C TYR A 58 4.60 -13.67 4.09
N SER A 59 4.21 -12.90 5.11
CA SER A 59 3.02 -12.07 5.01
C SER A 59 3.19 -10.91 4.01
N LEU A 60 4.37 -10.30 3.95
CA LEU A 60 4.68 -9.26 2.96
C LEU A 60 4.72 -9.81 1.54
N VAL A 61 5.33 -10.99 1.35
CA VAL A 61 5.33 -11.70 0.05
C VAL A 61 3.90 -12.03 -0.36
N ALA A 62 3.11 -12.64 0.52
CA ALA A 62 1.73 -13.00 0.22
C ALA A 62 0.88 -11.76 -0.09
N ALA A 63 1.03 -10.67 0.67
CA ALA A 63 0.33 -9.43 0.43
C ALA A 63 0.73 -8.79 -0.91
N GLY A 64 2.01 -8.81 -1.29
CA GLY A 64 2.47 -8.32 -2.59
C GLY A 64 1.90 -9.14 -3.76
N VAL A 65 1.80 -10.47 -3.62
CA VAL A 65 1.12 -11.33 -4.61
C VAL A 65 -0.37 -10.99 -4.69
N LEU A 66 -1.05 -10.81 -3.56
CA LEU A 66 -2.46 -10.42 -3.49
C LEU A 66 -2.73 -9.02 -4.04
N ALA A 67 -1.71 -8.15 -4.11
CA ALA A 67 -1.81 -6.84 -4.74
C ALA A 67 -1.92 -6.93 -6.28
N LEU A 68 -1.41 -7.98 -6.92
CA LEU A 68 -1.38 -8.08 -8.38
C LEU A 68 -2.77 -8.15 -9.03
N PRO A 69 -3.74 -8.97 -8.54
CA PRO A 69 -5.10 -8.94 -9.09
C PRO A 69 -5.77 -7.58 -8.86
N PHE A 70 -5.52 -6.92 -7.72
CA PHE A 70 -6.04 -5.57 -7.46
C PHE A 70 -5.47 -4.56 -8.45
N ALA A 71 -4.17 -4.61 -8.73
CA ALA A 71 -3.52 -3.77 -9.74
C ALA A 71 -4.12 -4.00 -11.13
N TRP A 72 -4.35 -5.26 -11.51
CA TRP A 72 -5.03 -5.59 -12.76
C TRP A 72 -6.43 -4.97 -12.82
N TRP A 73 -7.21 -5.06 -11.74
CA TRP A 73 -8.54 -4.45 -11.68
C TRP A 73 -8.49 -2.92 -11.81
N LEU A 74 -7.51 -2.26 -11.19
CA LEU A 74 -7.28 -0.83 -11.36
C LEU A 74 -7.00 -0.47 -12.83
N ALA A 75 -6.16 -1.24 -13.51
CA ALA A 75 -5.81 -1.02 -14.91
C ALA A 75 -7.01 -1.28 -15.84
N ALA A 76 -7.74 -2.39 -15.63
CA ALA A 76 -8.89 -2.78 -16.43
C ALA A 76 -10.07 -1.80 -16.32
N THR A 77 -10.16 -1.08 -15.20
CA THR A 77 -11.22 -0.07 -14.95
C THR A 77 -10.73 1.37 -15.12
N ALA A 78 -9.48 1.57 -15.56
CA ALA A 78 -8.92 2.89 -15.79
C ALA A 78 -9.59 3.58 -16.99
N THR A 79 -10.00 4.84 -16.80
CA THR A 79 -10.56 5.68 -17.87
C THR A 79 -9.58 6.72 -18.39
N SER A 80 -8.36 6.76 -17.85
CA SER A 80 -7.31 7.70 -18.23
C SER A 80 -5.94 7.04 -18.16
N ARG A 81 -4.94 7.64 -18.84
CA ARG A 81 -3.54 7.22 -18.72
C ARG A 81 -3.04 7.26 -17.27
N PHE A 82 -3.51 8.21 -16.47
CA PHE A 82 -3.12 8.33 -15.06
C PHE A 82 -3.70 7.19 -14.23
N GLY A 83 -4.90 6.69 -14.55
CA GLY A 83 -5.47 5.49 -13.93
C GLY A 83 -4.62 4.24 -14.21
N VAL A 84 -4.14 4.07 -15.45
CA VAL A 84 -3.23 2.97 -15.81
C VAL A 84 -1.88 3.11 -15.11
N LEU A 85 -1.32 4.32 -15.06
CA LEU A 85 -0.08 4.58 -14.32
C LEU A 85 -0.24 4.36 -12.80
N THR A 86 -1.40 4.68 -12.24
CA THR A 86 -1.73 4.39 -10.83
C THR A 86 -1.70 2.89 -10.58
N ALA A 87 -2.28 2.10 -11.48
CA ALA A 87 -2.26 0.64 -11.39
C ALA A 87 -0.84 0.08 -11.47
N ALA A 88 -0.02 0.59 -12.40
CA ALA A 88 1.39 0.21 -12.53
C ALA A 88 2.22 0.60 -11.30
N GLY A 89 2.05 1.83 -10.80
CA GLY A 89 2.70 2.32 -9.58
C GLY A 89 2.35 1.45 -8.37
N PHE A 90 1.07 1.11 -8.21
CA PHE A 90 0.62 0.22 -7.13
C PHE A 90 1.20 -1.20 -7.27
N ALA A 91 1.28 -1.74 -8.49
CA ALA A 91 1.91 -3.04 -8.72
C ALA A 91 3.40 -3.03 -8.35
N VAL A 92 4.13 -1.96 -8.70
CA VAL A 92 5.53 -1.77 -8.31
C VAL A 92 5.66 -1.65 -6.80
N THR A 93 4.79 -0.88 -6.13
CA THR A 93 4.74 -0.82 -4.66
C THR A 93 4.53 -2.20 -4.03
N GLY A 94 3.58 -2.99 -4.54
CA GLY A 94 3.34 -4.35 -4.06
C GLY A 94 4.52 -5.29 -4.31
N ALA A 95 5.20 -5.17 -5.45
CA ALA A 95 6.40 -5.93 -5.77
C ALA A 95 7.58 -5.57 -4.86
N CYS A 96 7.81 -4.28 -4.60
CA CYS A 96 8.79 -3.81 -3.63
C CYS A 96 8.47 -4.30 -2.21
N MET A 97 7.20 -4.27 -1.80
CA MET A 97 6.76 -4.80 -0.50
C MET A 97 7.01 -6.31 -0.39
N ALA A 98 6.71 -7.09 -1.43
CA ALA A 98 7.12 -8.50 -1.47
C ALA A 98 8.65 -8.65 -1.41
N GLY A 99 9.38 -7.76 -2.08
CA GLY A 99 10.83 -7.65 -2.00
C GLY A 99 11.33 -7.49 -0.57
N VAL A 100 10.68 -6.66 0.26
CA VAL A 100 11.04 -6.50 1.69
C VAL A 100 10.98 -7.84 2.43
N GLY A 101 9.99 -8.70 2.11
CA GLY A 101 9.90 -10.05 2.68
C GLY A 101 10.87 -11.08 2.06
N LEU A 102 11.27 -10.90 0.80
CA LEU A 102 12.24 -11.78 0.11
C LEU A 102 13.70 -11.45 0.44
N PHE A 103 13.96 -10.19 0.78
CA PHE A 103 15.27 -9.63 1.06
C PHE A 103 15.22 -9.04 2.48
N PRO A 104 15.45 -9.84 3.53
CA PRO A 104 15.50 -9.34 4.92
C PRO A 104 16.59 -8.27 5.11
N SER A 105 16.53 -7.50 6.21
CA SER A 105 17.34 -6.29 6.40
C SER A 105 18.85 -6.49 6.46
N ASP A 106 19.32 -7.73 6.58
CA ASP A 106 20.71 -8.13 6.48
C ASP A 106 21.19 -8.40 5.02
N THR A 107 20.36 -8.10 4.01
CA THR A 107 20.67 -8.29 2.60
C THR A 107 20.76 -6.96 1.82
N ASP A 108 21.66 -6.90 0.83
CA ASP A 108 21.93 -5.68 0.05
C ASP A 108 20.70 -5.09 -0.66
N LEU A 109 19.77 -5.96 -1.08
CA LEU A 109 18.57 -5.54 -1.80
C LEU A 109 17.47 -4.99 -0.90
N HIS A 110 17.57 -5.15 0.43
CA HIS A 110 16.53 -4.71 1.36
C HIS A 110 16.27 -3.21 1.27
N TYR A 111 17.33 -2.40 1.35
CA TYR A 111 17.19 -0.95 1.36
C TYR A 111 16.52 -0.42 0.08
N PRO A 112 16.94 -0.81 -1.14
CA PRO A 112 16.25 -0.44 -2.37
C PRO A 112 14.75 -0.82 -2.41
N VAL A 113 14.38 -2.02 -1.97
CA VAL A 113 12.96 -2.46 -2.01
C VAL A 113 12.11 -1.83 -0.90
N ALA A 114 12.68 -1.54 0.27
CA ALA A 114 12.01 -0.78 1.32
C ALA A 114 11.74 0.66 0.86
N VAL A 115 12.76 1.35 0.33
CA VAL A 115 12.61 2.69 -0.26
C VAL A 115 11.60 2.67 -1.42
N GLY A 116 11.68 1.67 -2.30
CA GLY A 116 10.75 1.48 -3.42
C GLY A 116 9.29 1.32 -2.96
N THR A 117 9.05 0.67 -1.83
CA THR A 117 7.70 0.52 -1.26
C THR A 117 7.12 1.88 -0.88
N TYR A 118 7.83 2.66 -0.07
CA TYR A 118 7.34 3.94 0.43
C TYR A 118 7.33 5.05 -0.63
N LEU A 119 8.35 5.13 -1.49
CA LEU A 119 8.32 6.04 -2.64
C LEU A 119 7.20 5.66 -3.61
N GLY A 120 7.05 4.36 -3.89
CA GLY A 120 5.98 3.86 -4.74
C GLY A 120 4.59 4.23 -4.21
N LEU A 121 4.36 4.17 -2.90
CA LEU A 121 3.13 4.67 -2.27
C LEU A 121 2.91 6.15 -2.59
N THR A 122 3.91 7.01 -2.36
CA THR A 122 3.81 8.45 -2.65
C THR A 122 3.44 8.70 -4.11
N TYR A 123 4.13 8.04 -5.04
CA TYR A 123 3.85 8.18 -6.48
C TYR A 123 2.47 7.64 -6.86
N THR A 124 2.05 6.51 -6.29
CA THR A 124 0.72 5.94 -6.51
C THR A 124 -0.37 6.92 -6.10
N LEU A 125 -0.23 7.58 -4.94
CA LEU A 125 -1.18 8.60 -4.47
C LEU A 125 -1.21 9.83 -5.40
N ALA A 126 -0.05 10.30 -5.87
CA ALA A 126 0.04 11.43 -6.79
C ALA A 126 -0.57 11.13 -8.17
N LEU A 127 -0.37 9.90 -8.68
CA LEU A 127 -0.97 9.43 -9.92
C LEU A 127 -2.48 9.26 -9.78
N ASP A 128 -2.96 8.71 -8.66
CA ASP A 128 -4.38 8.56 -8.38
C ASP A 128 -5.06 9.93 -8.26
N ALA A 129 -4.38 10.91 -7.66
CA ALA A 129 -4.85 12.29 -7.60
C ALA A 129 -4.96 12.92 -8.99
N SER A 130 -3.98 12.66 -9.86
CA SER A 130 -3.99 13.15 -11.24
C SER A 130 -5.13 12.54 -12.05
N ASP A 131 -5.36 11.23 -11.90
CA ASP A 131 -6.51 10.53 -12.48
C ASP A 131 -7.83 11.15 -11.99
N ALA A 132 -7.94 11.40 -10.68
CA ALA A 132 -9.11 12.03 -10.08
C ALA A 132 -9.35 13.46 -10.57
N ALA A 133 -8.29 14.25 -10.76
CA ALA A 133 -8.39 15.62 -11.28
C ALA A 133 -8.90 15.63 -12.72
N VAL A 134 -8.36 14.76 -13.59
CA VAL A 134 -8.84 14.58 -14.97
C VAL A 134 -10.29 14.10 -15.00
N ALA A 135 -10.69 13.24 -14.06
CA ALA A 135 -12.06 12.77 -13.93
C ALA A 135 -13.02 13.78 -13.28
N GLY A 136 -12.57 15.00 -12.93
CA GLY A 136 -13.39 16.03 -12.30
C GLY A 136 -13.76 15.76 -10.84
N SER A 137 -13.09 14.82 -10.17
CA SER A 137 -13.34 14.45 -8.78
C SER A 137 -12.45 15.22 -7.80
N ALA A 138 -12.81 16.48 -7.52
CA ALA A 138 -12.01 17.37 -6.68
C ALA A 138 -11.70 16.77 -5.29
N ARG A 139 -12.68 16.12 -4.63
CA ARG A 139 -12.47 15.50 -3.32
C ARG A 139 -11.42 14.38 -3.36
N ARG A 140 -11.45 13.51 -4.37
CA ARG A 140 -10.47 12.42 -4.50
C ARG A 140 -9.10 12.95 -4.92
N ALA A 141 -9.06 13.94 -5.80
CA ALA A 141 -7.82 14.62 -6.17
C ALA A 141 -7.13 15.25 -4.96
N LEU A 142 -7.86 16.03 -4.16
CA LEU A 142 -7.33 16.63 -2.94
C LEU A 142 -6.90 15.56 -1.92
N ALA A 143 -7.67 14.49 -1.75
CA ALA A 143 -7.30 13.40 -0.85
C ALA A 143 -5.98 12.74 -1.28
N GLY A 144 -5.78 12.50 -2.58
CA GLY A 144 -4.52 11.94 -3.09
C GLY A 144 -3.34 12.91 -2.99
N ILE A 145 -3.54 14.19 -3.31
CA ILE A 145 -2.51 15.25 -3.17
C ILE A 145 -2.07 15.35 -1.72
N TRP A 146 -3.01 15.54 -0.80
CA TRP A 146 -2.70 15.69 0.62
C TRP A 146 -2.23 14.39 1.25
N GLY A 147 -2.65 13.23 0.75
CA GLY A 147 -2.08 11.94 1.13
C GLY A 147 -0.61 11.83 0.77
N ALA A 148 -0.24 12.17 -0.48
CA ALA A 148 1.15 12.14 -0.93
C ALA A 148 2.02 13.16 -0.16
N LEU A 149 1.56 14.41 -0.05
CA LEU A 149 2.26 15.45 0.73
C LEU A 149 2.35 15.11 2.20
N GLY A 150 1.28 14.54 2.77
CA GLY A 150 1.24 14.08 4.16
C GLY A 150 2.23 12.96 4.40
N HIS A 151 2.37 12.01 3.47
CA HIS A 151 3.35 10.94 3.57
C HIS A 151 4.80 11.46 3.56
N VAL A 152 5.11 12.39 2.64
CA VAL A 152 6.43 13.03 2.60
C VAL A 152 6.67 13.83 3.88
N THR A 153 5.70 14.64 4.29
CA THR A 153 5.78 15.42 5.54
C THR A 153 5.98 14.53 6.75
N MET A 154 5.32 13.37 6.83
CA MET A 154 5.50 12.40 7.91
C MET A 154 6.95 11.93 7.99
N TRP A 155 7.57 11.54 6.87
CA TRP A 155 8.98 11.15 6.83
C TRP A 155 9.92 12.29 7.21
N LEU A 156 9.66 13.51 6.73
CA LEU A 156 10.45 14.69 7.10
C LEU A 156 10.34 15.03 8.59
N VAL A 157 9.12 15.01 9.14
CA VAL A 157 8.87 15.24 10.57
C VAL A 157 9.55 14.17 11.40
N TRP A 158 9.47 12.89 11.01
CA TRP A 158 10.20 11.83 11.69
C TRP A 158 11.71 12.09 11.63
N GLY A 159 12.26 12.42 10.47
CA GLY A 159 13.70 12.65 10.29
C GLY A 159 14.23 13.87 11.06
N VAL A 160 13.40 14.86 11.37
CA VAL A 160 13.81 16.01 12.18
C VAL A 160 13.51 15.79 13.66
N VAL A 161 12.26 15.48 13.99
CA VAL A 161 11.76 15.43 15.37
C VAL A 161 12.04 14.07 16.02
N GLY A 162 11.86 12.97 15.30
CA GLY A 162 12.11 11.62 15.80
C GLY A 162 13.58 11.45 16.22
N PHE A 163 14.50 11.79 15.32
CA PHE A 163 15.93 11.78 15.65
C PHE A 163 16.29 12.76 16.78
N ALA A 164 15.74 13.98 16.79
CA ALA A 164 15.99 14.93 17.88
C ALA A 164 15.45 14.44 19.24
N ALA A 165 14.41 13.61 19.23
CA ALA A 165 13.83 12.98 20.41
C ALA A 165 14.53 11.68 20.83
N GLY A 166 15.61 11.28 20.14
CA GLY A 166 16.35 10.04 20.42
C GLY A 166 15.66 8.75 19.97
N VAL A 167 14.67 8.85 19.07
CA VAL A 167 14.03 7.68 18.44
C VAL A 167 14.96 7.18 17.33
N SER A 168 15.50 5.97 17.48
CA SER A 168 16.45 5.38 16.53
C SER A 168 15.78 4.48 15.48
N GLY A 169 14.62 3.89 15.81
CA GLY A 169 13.92 2.94 14.96
C GLY A 169 12.91 3.57 14.00
N LEU A 170 12.76 2.95 12.83
CA LEU A 170 11.87 3.36 11.75
C LEU A 170 10.47 2.73 11.84
N ALA A 171 10.16 1.90 12.84
CA ALA A 171 8.88 1.21 12.89
C ALA A 171 7.65 2.14 12.88
N LEU A 172 7.72 3.30 13.54
CA LEU A 172 6.63 4.28 13.56
C LEU A 172 6.30 4.88 12.17
N PRO A 173 7.26 5.47 11.42
CA PRO A 173 6.98 6.01 10.09
C PRO A 173 6.64 4.88 9.10
N GLU A 174 7.20 3.68 9.26
CA GLU A 174 6.85 2.51 8.46
C GLU A 174 5.39 2.07 8.65
N VAL A 175 4.90 1.98 9.89
CA VAL A 175 3.48 1.73 10.18
C VAL A 175 2.61 2.88 9.65
N GLY A 176 3.04 4.13 9.81
CA GLY A 176 2.31 5.29 9.30
C GLY A 176 2.10 5.23 7.78
N GLY A 177 3.16 4.94 7.02
CA GLY A 177 3.08 4.73 5.57
C GLY A 177 2.20 3.52 5.20
N SER A 178 2.36 2.41 5.92
CA SER A 178 1.56 1.19 5.71
C SER A 178 0.06 1.41 5.96
N LEU A 179 -0.30 2.19 6.99
CA LEU A 179 -1.68 2.56 7.29
C LEU A 179 -2.27 3.47 6.21
N LEU A 180 -1.47 4.40 5.67
CA LEU A 180 -1.90 5.25 4.57
C LEU A 180 -2.16 4.43 3.29
N LEU A 181 -1.27 3.48 2.95
CA LEU A 181 -1.48 2.55 1.85
C LEU A 181 -2.76 1.74 2.05
N ALA A 182 -2.96 1.17 3.23
CA ALA A 182 -4.15 0.41 3.58
C ALA A 182 -5.44 1.25 3.45
N ALA A 183 -5.42 2.49 3.95
CA ALA A 183 -6.54 3.41 3.82
C ALA A 183 -6.87 3.69 2.36
N TRP A 184 -5.85 3.94 1.52
CA TRP A 184 -6.04 4.15 0.08
C TRP A 184 -6.61 2.91 -0.61
N VAL A 185 -6.09 1.72 -0.33
CA VAL A 185 -6.59 0.45 -0.92
C VAL A 185 -8.06 0.24 -0.54
N VAL A 186 -8.41 0.35 0.74
CA VAL A 186 -9.79 0.14 1.22
C VAL A 186 -10.74 1.19 0.66
N ALA A 187 -10.34 2.47 0.64
CA ALA A 187 -11.14 3.54 0.07
C ALA A 187 -11.39 3.32 -1.44
N THR A 188 -10.34 2.92 -2.17
CA THR A 188 -10.41 2.67 -3.62
C THR A 188 -11.28 1.45 -3.95
N ALA A 189 -11.13 0.36 -3.20
CA ALA A 189 -11.94 -0.85 -3.31
C ALA A 189 -13.43 -0.57 -3.06
N ARG A 190 -13.77 0.38 -2.18
CA ARG A 190 -15.16 0.78 -1.92
C ARG A 190 -15.69 1.77 -2.97
N GLY A 191 -14.88 2.78 -3.32
CA GLY A 191 -15.30 3.95 -4.08
C GLY A 191 -15.49 3.75 -5.59
N ARG A 192 -14.61 3.00 -6.28
CA ARG A 192 -14.71 2.83 -7.74
C ARG A 192 -15.89 1.95 -8.19
N SER A 193 -16.59 1.28 -7.27
CA SER A 193 -17.72 0.40 -7.59
C SER A 193 -19.02 1.10 -8.00
N GLN A 194 -19.18 2.38 -7.68
CA GLN A 194 -20.43 3.11 -7.97
C GLN A 194 -20.50 3.70 -9.38
N ALA A 195 -19.39 3.75 -10.12
CA ALA A 195 -19.34 4.32 -11.46
C ALA A 195 -19.89 3.38 -12.55
N SER A 196 -19.74 2.05 -12.40
CA SER A 196 -20.28 1.08 -13.37
C SER A 196 -21.79 0.85 -13.19
N GLY A 197 -22.30 0.90 -11.94
CA GLY A 197 -23.73 0.76 -11.65
C GLY A 197 -24.59 1.94 -12.11
N ARG A 198 -24.04 3.17 -12.11
CA ARG A 198 -24.77 4.36 -12.63
C ARG A 198 -24.84 4.41 -14.16
N ARG A 199 -23.91 3.79 -14.88
CA ARG A 199 -23.96 3.71 -16.35
C ARG A 199 -24.93 2.66 -16.89
N ALA A 200 -25.24 1.63 -16.10
CA ALA A 200 -26.22 0.60 -16.48
C ALA A 200 -27.69 1.01 -16.21
N GLY A 201 -27.91 2.08 -15.42
CA GLY A 201 -29.25 2.61 -15.11
C GLY A 201 -29.65 3.86 -15.91
N GLY A 202 -28.78 4.35 -16.80
CA GLY A 202 -29.08 5.49 -17.67
C GLY A 202 -29.51 5.01 -19.05
N ASN A 203 -30.80 4.74 -19.23
CA ASN A 203 -31.45 4.65 -20.55
C ASN A 203 -32.36 5.89 -20.74
N PRO A 204 -32.83 6.18 -21.96
CA PRO A 204 -32.49 7.33 -22.77
C PRO A 204 -33.68 8.30 -22.87
N GLU A 205 -33.54 9.35 -23.66
CA GLU A 205 -34.62 10.27 -24.08
C GLU A 205 -35.17 11.18 -22.97
N ARG A 206 -34.78 12.46 -23.02
CA ARG A 206 -35.49 13.53 -23.75
C ARG A 206 -34.54 14.68 -24.04
#